data_AF-A0A7W0JE43-F1
#
_entry.id   AF-A0A7W0JE43-F1
#
_cell.length_a   1.000
_cell.length_b   1.000
_cell.length_c   1.000
_cell.angle_alpha   90.00
_cell.angle_beta   90.00
_cell.angle_gamma   90.00
#
_symmetry.space_group_name_H-M   'P 1'
#
loop_
_entity.id
_entity.type
_entity.pdbx_description
1 polymer ?
#
loop_
_entity_poly.entity_id
_entity_poly.type
_entity_poly.pdbx_seq_one_letter_code
_entity_poly.pdbx_strand_id
1 'polypeptide(L)'
;MITSVLEGDSHRYYLRNEKEIISPDSNPRKNLKRTFSKANPLTANALQQLPADLEELIANGLAWQLKSDSDIKKLTCTIKRLKTLCIYGTEEGLSAKDLRAILKANLQIEKLLASNSNIDNKALNAVPKNTIESISLHYCEKLSSQELIDFLVNNKQLKNLQLSHTLVTKDVAIAIAQHCSQLEVLELTHSTEIQEEDYQYCA
;
A
#
# COMPACT_ATOMS: atom_id res chain seq x y z
N MET A 1 -10.90 -21.72 8.83
CA MET A 1 -10.34 -22.84 8.03
C MET A 1 -9.56 -22.19 6.89
N ILE A 2 -8.26 -21.94 7.09
CA ILE A 2 -7.41 -21.28 6.10
C ILE A 2 -6.91 -22.38 5.15
N THR A 3 -7.15 -22.24 3.84
CA THR A 3 -6.74 -23.21 2.84
C THR A 3 -5.73 -22.59 1.87
N SER A 4 -4.64 -23.33 1.69
CA SER A 4 -3.56 -23.24 0.70
C SER A 4 -2.42 -22.21 0.91
N VAL A 5 -1.21 -22.77 1.01
CA VAL A 5 0.11 -22.18 0.78
C VAL A 5 0.51 -22.57 -0.64
N LEU A 6 0.92 -21.61 -1.47
CA LEU A 6 1.54 -21.89 -2.77
C LEU A 6 3.02 -21.49 -2.68
N GLU A 7 3.89 -22.49 -2.57
CA GLU A 7 5.32 -22.37 -2.82
C GLU A 7 5.58 -22.28 -4.33
N GLY A 8 6.51 -21.42 -4.73
CA GLY A 8 6.92 -21.29 -6.13
C GLY A 8 8.13 -20.38 -6.31
N ASP A 9 9.25 -21.00 -6.67
CA ASP A 9 10.60 -20.47 -6.83
C ASP A 9 10.79 -19.26 -7.79
N SER A 10 11.80 -18.48 -7.43
CA SER A 10 12.71 -17.63 -8.24
C SER A 10 12.42 -17.36 -9.72
N HIS A 11 12.52 -16.05 -10.04
CA HIS A 11 12.76 -15.38 -11.33
C HIS A 11 11.55 -14.75 -12.06
N ARG A 12 11.60 -13.40 -12.11
CA ARG A 12 10.86 -12.48 -13.01
C ARG A 12 9.32 -12.52 -12.90
N TYR A 13 8.77 -11.65 -12.06
CA TYR A 13 7.35 -11.33 -12.12
C TYR A 13 7.08 -10.24 -13.15
N TYR A 14 6.61 -10.69 -14.32
CA TYR A 14 5.93 -9.85 -15.30
C TYR A 14 4.66 -9.26 -14.68
N LEU A 15 4.38 -8.00 -15.02
CA LEU A 15 3.07 -7.37 -14.85
C LEU A 15 1.99 -8.35 -15.30
N ARG A 16 1.23 -8.90 -14.34
CA ARG A 16 0.08 -9.74 -14.64
C ARG A 16 -0.89 -8.87 -15.44
N ASN A 17 -1.14 -9.27 -16.68
CA ASN A 17 -2.21 -8.75 -17.52
C ASN A 17 -3.54 -8.91 -16.78
N GLU A 18 -3.98 -7.88 -16.08
CA GLU A 18 -5.39 -7.71 -15.78
C GLU A 18 -6.04 -7.18 -17.06
N LYS A 19 -6.48 -8.13 -17.89
CA LYS A 19 -7.67 -7.90 -18.68
C LYS A 19 -8.74 -7.41 -17.70
N GLU A 20 -9.15 -6.16 -17.90
CA GLU A 20 -10.51 -5.69 -17.73
C GLU A 20 -11.41 -6.63 -16.91
N ILE A 21 -11.62 -6.32 -15.63
CA ILE A 21 -12.97 -6.43 -15.09
C ILE A 21 -13.68 -5.12 -15.44
N ILE A 22 -13.81 -4.86 -16.73
CA ILE A 22 -14.81 -3.93 -17.25
C ILE A 22 -16.08 -4.78 -17.30
N SER A 23 -16.98 -4.53 -16.35
CA SER A 23 -18.38 -4.92 -16.53
C SER A 23 -18.82 -4.48 -17.94
N PRO A 24 -19.50 -5.33 -18.74
CA PRO A 24 -19.81 -5.05 -20.14
C PRO A 24 -20.62 -3.77 -20.39
N ASP A 25 -21.07 -3.09 -19.32
CA ASP A 25 -21.94 -1.93 -19.36
C ASP A 25 -21.28 -0.61 -18.88
N SER A 26 -19.95 -0.59 -18.71
CA SER A 26 -19.25 0.59 -18.17
C SER A 26 -18.54 1.41 -19.26
N ASN A 27 -19.23 2.45 -19.73
CA ASN A 27 -18.71 3.48 -20.63
C ASN A 27 -17.35 4.05 -20.11
N PRO A 28 -16.23 3.84 -20.81
CA PRO A 28 -14.89 4.14 -20.31
C PRO A 28 -14.68 5.63 -20.00
N ARG A 29 -15.45 6.53 -20.63
CA ARG A 29 -15.37 7.98 -20.37
C ARG A 29 -15.98 8.43 -19.03
N LYS A 30 -16.84 7.62 -18.39
CA LYS A 30 -17.40 7.95 -17.06
C LYS A 30 -16.47 7.54 -15.91
N ASN A 31 -15.63 6.53 -16.09
CA ASN A 31 -14.74 5.99 -15.05
C ASN A 31 -13.37 6.71 -14.96
N LEU A 32 -12.94 7.38 -16.02
CA LEU A 32 -11.75 8.25 -16.02
C LEU A 32 -11.80 9.38 -15.00
N LYS A 33 -12.99 9.76 -14.51
CA LYS A 33 -13.14 10.85 -13.53
C LYS A 33 -12.66 10.51 -12.12
N ARG A 34 -12.48 9.23 -11.78
CA ARG A 34 -12.15 8.81 -10.39
C ARG A 34 -10.80 8.15 -10.21
N THR A 35 -10.19 7.66 -11.30
CA THR A 35 -8.97 6.86 -11.26
C THR A 35 -7.92 7.45 -12.19
N PHE A 36 -6.76 7.81 -11.66
CA PHE A 36 -5.59 8.19 -12.45
C PHE A 36 -4.63 7.00 -12.49
N SER A 37 -4.43 6.37 -13.67
CA SER A 37 -3.60 5.15 -13.79
C SER A 37 -2.64 5.13 -15.00
N LYS A 38 -1.43 4.64 -14.71
CA LYS A 38 -0.46 3.83 -15.50
C LYS A 38 0.20 4.30 -16.80
N ALA A 39 -0.20 5.36 -17.52
CA ALA A 39 0.49 5.71 -18.78
C ALA A 39 1.25 7.03 -18.79
N ASN A 40 0.87 8.01 -17.96
CA ASN A 40 1.47 9.33 -17.98
C ASN A 40 2.29 9.60 -16.72
N PRO A 41 3.51 10.14 -16.87
CA PRO A 41 4.27 10.56 -15.72
C PRO A 41 3.53 11.66 -14.96
N LEU A 42 3.40 11.49 -13.64
CA LEU A 42 3.05 12.52 -12.66
C LEU A 42 4.17 13.57 -12.64
N THR A 43 4.11 14.46 -13.62
CA THR A 43 4.92 15.67 -13.72
C THR A 43 4.17 16.86 -13.13
N ALA A 44 4.88 17.96 -12.86
CA ALA A 44 4.27 19.22 -12.41
C ALA A 44 3.12 19.71 -13.34
N ASN A 45 3.21 19.45 -14.64
CA ASN A 45 2.18 19.81 -15.61
C ASN A 45 0.97 18.87 -15.52
N ALA A 46 1.20 17.57 -15.30
CA ALA A 46 0.12 16.58 -15.13
C ALA A 46 -0.74 16.89 -13.89
N LEU A 47 -0.16 17.48 -12.84
CA LEU A 47 -0.91 17.87 -11.63
C LEU A 47 -2.06 18.86 -11.92
N GLN A 48 -1.93 19.69 -12.95
CA GLN A 48 -2.97 20.66 -13.33
C GLN A 48 -4.20 19.99 -13.97
N GLN A 49 -4.02 18.75 -14.45
CA GLN A 49 -5.06 17.97 -15.12
C GLN A 49 -5.74 16.98 -14.16
N LEU A 50 -5.26 16.88 -12.91
CA LEU A 50 -5.87 15.99 -11.93
C LEU A 50 -7.21 16.55 -11.47
N PRO A 51 -8.28 15.72 -11.46
CA PRO A 51 -9.57 16.15 -10.95
C PRO A 51 -9.50 16.38 -9.43
N ALA A 52 -10.15 17.43 -8.94
CA ALA A 52 -10.20 17.74 -7.50
C ALA A 52 -11.00 16.68 -6.69
N ASP A 53 -11.83 15.89 -7.36
CA ASP A 53 -12.60 14.77 -6.82
C ASP A 53 -11.95 13.40 -7.08
N LEU A 54 -10.64 13.37 -7.39
CA LEU A 54 -9.90 12.11 -7.55
C LEU A 54 -9.98 11.26 -6.28
N GLU A 55 -10.54 10.05 -6.41
CA GLU A 55 -10.67 9.08 -5.31
C GLU A 55 -9.62 7.97 -5.39
N GLU A 56 -9.01 7.76 -6.54
CA GLU A 56 -8.03 6.70 -6.74
C GLU A 56 -6.82 7.17 -7.56
N LEU A 57 -5.62 6.92 -7.01
CA LEU A 57 -4.35 7.28 -7.61
C LEU A 57 -3.46 6.04 -7.67
N ILE A 58 -3.16 5.61 -8.89
CA ILE A 58 -2.34 4.44 -9.18
C ILE A 58 -1.13 4.90 -9.98
N ALA A 59 0.04 4.82 -9.37
CA ALA A 59 1.28 5.23 -10.02
C ALA A 59 2.43 4.29 -9.71
N ASN A 60 3.19 3.95 -10.75
CA ASN A 60 4.44 3.21 -10.62
C ASN A 60 5.63 4.18 -10.50
N GLY A 61 6.79 3.68 -10.10
CA GLY A 61 8.01 4.46 -9.83
C GLY A 61 8.38 5.40 -10.95
N LEU A 62 8.39 4.89 -12.18
CA LEU A 62 8.74 5.65 -13.37
C LEU A 62 7.73 6.77 -13.69
N ALA A 63 6.49 6.65 -13.20
CA ALA A 63 5.50 7.70 -13.31
C ALA A 63 5.73 8.82 -12.27
N TRP A 64 6.37 8.56 -11.13
CA TRP A 64 6.64 9.60 -10.13
C TRP A 64 7.81 10.49 -10.56
N GLN A 65 7.50 11.55 -11.32
CA GLN A 65 8.47 12.53 -11.82
C GLN A 65 8.35 13.89 -11.12
N LEU A 66 7.91 13.87 -9.86
CA LEU A 66 7.82 15.06 -9.01
C LEU A 66 9.20 15.30 -8.40
N LYS A 67 9.85 16.40 -8.79
CA LYS A 67 11.27 16.63 -8.48
C LYS A 67 11.50 17.62 -7.34
N SER A 68 10.43 18.16 -6.76
CA SER A 68 10.53 19.19 -5.72
C SER A 68 9.45 19.08 -4.66
N ASP A 69 9.75 19.57 -3.45
CA ASP A 69 8.77 19.74 -2.37
C ASP A 69 7.55 20.57 -2.81
N SER A 70 7.74 21.52 -3.74
CA SER A 70 6.66 22.33 -4.30
C SER A 70 5.67 21.49 -5.12
N ASP A 71 6.17 20.51 -5.87
CA ASP A 71 5.33 19.61 -6.66
C ASP A 71 4.50 18.69 -5.75
N ILE A 72 5.11 18.16 -4.68
CA ILE A 72 4.41 17.36 -3.66
C ILE A 72 3.36 18.21 -2.94
N LYS A 73 3.68 19.47 -2.61
CA LYS A 73 2.71 20.40 -2.00
C LYS A 73 1.53 20.68 -2.93
N LYS A 74 1.77 20.86 -4.23
CA LYS A 74 0.70 21.02 -5.23
C LYS A 74 -0.16 19.76 -5.31
N LEU A 75 0.47 18.59 -5.43
CA LEU A 75 -0.25 17.31 -5.46
C LEU A 75 -1.16 17.17 -4.24
N THR A 76 -0.62 17.30 -3.03
CA THR A 76 -1.39 17.18 -1.78
C THR A 76 -2.50 18.21 -1.62
N CYS A 77 -2.37 19.38 -2.26
CA CYS A 77 -3.44 20.38 -2.31
C CYS A 77 -4.53 20.04 -3.35
N THR A 78 -4.19 19.31 -4.40
CA THR A 78 -5.13 18.87 -5.46
C THR A 78 -5.89 17.60 -5.04
N ILE A 79 -5.18 16.59 -4.55
CA ILE A 79 -5.78 15.31 -4.14
C ILE A 79 -6.17 15.36 -2.66
N LYS A 80 -7.44 15.73 -2.40
CA LYS A 80 -8.01 15.81 -1.04
C LYS A 80 -9.13 14.80 -0.78
N ARG A 81 -9.46 13.95 -1.76
CA ARG A 81 -10.55 12.97 -1.70
C ARG A 81 -10.09 11.54 -2.00
N LEU A 82 -8.78 11.32 -2.00
CA LEU A 82 -8.20 10.03 -2.26
C LEU A 82 -8.64 8.98 -1.23
N LYS A 83 -9.27 7.91 -1.69
CA LYS A 83 -9.65 6.71 -0.94
C LYS A 83 -8.69 5.55 -1.19
N THR A 84 -8.16 5.44 -2.41
CA THR A 84 -7.25 4.37 -2.81
C THR A 84 -5.94 4.96 -3.31
N LEU A 85 -4.83 4.56 -2.68
CA LEU A 85 -3.48 4.91 -3.11
C LEU A 85 -2.70 3.65 -3.45
N CYS A 86 -2.27 3.54 -4.71
CA CYS A 86 -1.45 2.43 -5.17
C CYS A 86 -0.09 2.96 -5.65
N ILE A 87 0.97 2.51 -5.00
CA ILE A 87 2.35 2.91 -5.24
C ILE A 87 3.21 1.68 -5.48
N TYR A 88 3.85 1.63 -6.65
CA TYR A 88 4.67 0.47 -7.04
C TYR A 88 6.05 0.93 -7.48
N GLY A 89 7.14 0.39 -6.92
CA GLY A 89 8.49 0.66 -7.40
C GLY A 89 8.97 2.11 -7.17
N THR A 90 8.61 2.76 -6.07
CA THR A 90 8.82 4.21 -5.91
C THR A 90 10.21 4.62 -5.42
N GLU A 91 11.19 3.72 -5.46
CA GLU A 91 12.53 3.93 -4.87
C GLU A 91 13.24 5.18 -5.40
N GLU A 92 13.08 5.48 -6.69
CA GLU A 92 13.75 6.61 -7.37
C GLU A 92 12.87 7.85 -7.57
N GLY A 93 11.56 7.78 -7.30
CA GLY A 93 10.60 8.83 -7.70
C GLY A 93 9.76 9.43 -6.58
N LEU A 94 9.62 8.73 -5.45
CA LEU A 94 8.85 9.22 -4.31
C LEU A 94 9.54 8.83 -3.01
N SER A 95 10.01 9.82 -2.25
CA SER A 95 10.66 9.55 -0.98
C SER A 95 9.64 9.19 0.10
N ALA A 96 10.11 8.61 1.21
CA ALA A 96 9.27 8.36 2.39
C ALA A 96 8.63 9.65 2.95
N LYS A 97 9.33 10.79 2.83
CA LYS A 97 8.83 12.11 3.23
C LYS A 97 7.64 12.53 2.38
N ASP A 98 7.70 12.27 1.08
CA ASP A 98 6.64 12.63 0.15
C ASP A 98 5.40 11.75 0.36
N LEU A 99 5.63 10.44 0.58
CA LEU A 99 4.57 9.51 0.97
C LEU A 99 3.85 9.96 2.25
N ARG A 100 4.60 10.37 3.28
CA ARG A 100 4.02 10.95 4.50
C ARG A 100 3.15 12.16 4.21
N ALA A 101 3.59 13.05 3.33
CA ALA A 101 2.83 14.25 2.97
C ALA A 101 1.51 13.87 2.27
N ILE A 102 1.55 12.90 1.35
CA ILE A 102 0.38 12.40 0.63
C ILE A 102 -0.63 11.76 1.58
N LEU A 103 -0.18 10.87 2.46
CA LEU A 103 -1.02 10.18 3.44
C LEU A 103 -1.67 11.16 4.43
N LYS A 104 -0.90 12.13 4.96
CA LYS A 104 -1.43 13.17 5.87
C LYS A 104 -2.46 14.10 5.23
N ALA A 105 -2.34 14.34 3.92
CA ALA A 105 -3.29 15.17 3.18
C ALA A 105 -4.61 14.45 2.89
N ASN A 106 -4.64 13.11 2.98
CA ASN A 106 -5.77 12.27 2.58
C ASN A 106 -6.21 11.37 3.72
N LEU A 107 -6.93 11.94 4.69
CA LEU A 107 -7.38 11.23 5.90
C LEU A 107 -8.52 10.22 5.65
N GLN A 108 -9.08 10.23 4.44
CA GLN A 108 -10.14 9.34 3.98
C GLN A 108 -9.62 8.12 3.20
N ILE A 109 -8.30 7.85 3.21
CA ILE A 109 -7.76 6.65 2.56
C ILE A 109 -8.31 5.39 3.23
N GLU A 110 -8.93 4.54 2.41
CA GLU A 110 -9.49 3.24 2.77
C GLU A 110 -8.57 2.09 2.31
N LYS A 111 -7.80 2.31 1.24
CA LYS A 111 -6.91 1.30 0.65
C LYS A 111 -5.53 1.86 0.34
N LEU A 112 -4.50 1.19 0.84
CA LEU A 112 -3.11 1.48 0.52
C LEU A 112 -2.44 0.22 -0.01
N LEU A 113 -2.01 0.26 -1.27
CA LEU A 113 -1.24 -0.79 -1.92
C LEU A 113 0.16 -0.26 -2.20
N ALA A 114 1.16 -0.80 -1.54
CA ALA A 114 2.54 -0.42 -1.66
C ALA A 114 3.39 -1.65 -1.98
N SER A 115 4.13 -1.60 -3.08
CA SER A 115 5.08 -2.66 -3.44
C SER A 115 6.39 -2.06 -3.88
N ASN A 116 7.51 -2.59 -3.39
CA ASN A 116 8.86 -2.07 -3.68
C ASN A 116 8.90 -0.54 -3.54
N SER A 117 8.47 -0.05 -2.38
CA SER A 117 8.22 1.38 -2.15
C SER A 117 9.09 1.92 -1.02
N ASN A 118 9.25 3.24 -0.99
CA ASN A 118 9.96 3.92 0.09
C ASN A 118 9.12 4.10 1.37
N ILE A 119 8.10 3.26 1.61
CA ILE A 119 7.32 3.35 2.84
C ILE A 119 8.21 2.98 4.04
N ASP A 120 8.35 3.91 4.99
CA ASP A 120 9.06 3.71 6.26
C ASP A 120 8.08 3.76 7.43
N ASN A 121 8.57 3.48 8.65
CA ASN A 121 7.76 3.54 9.88
C ASN A 121 6.97 4.85 10.03
N LYS A 122 7.59 5.98 9.67
CA LYS A 122 6.93 7.30 9.79
C LYS A 122 5.84 7.47 8.74
N ALA A 123 5.99 6.88 7.55
CA ALA A 123 4.97 6.82 6.51
C ALA A 123 3.83 5.89 6.91
N LEU A 124 4.11 4.71 7.46
CA LEU A 124 3.09 3.82 8.00
C LEU A 124 2.28 4.50 9.12
N ASN A 125 2.94 5.23 10.02
CA ASN A 125 2.28 6.02 11.06
C ASN A 125 1.45 7.20 10.55
N ALA A 126 1.67 7.63 9.31
CA ALA A 126 0.86 8.66 8.65
C ALA A 126 -0.40 8.09 7.99
N VAL A 127 -0.54 6.76 7.90
CA VAL A 127 -1.74 6.12 7.36
C VAL A 127 -2.94 6.43 8.28
N PRO A 128 -4.08 6.83 7.72
CA PRO A 128 -5.27 7.16 8.50
C PRO A 128 -5.82 5.96 9.29
N LYS A 129 -5.79 6.09 10.63
CA LYS A 129 -6.09 4.97 11.54
C LYS A 129 -7.56 4.54 11.63
N ASN A 130 -8.48 5.39 11.20
CA ASN A 130 -9.93 5.17 11.38
C ASN A 130 -10.66 4.80 10.07
N THR A 131 -9.97 4.88 8.94
CA THR A 131 -10.59 4.72 7.60
C THR A 131 -9.94 3.62 6.80
N ILE A 132 -8.68 3.27 7.06
CA ILE A 132 -7.99 2.21 6.34
C ILE A 132 -8.65 0.84 6.61
N GLU A 133 -9.10 0.18 5.54
CA GLU A 133 -9.70 -1.15 5.58
C GLU A 133 -8.81 -2.20 4.89
N SER A 134 -7.92 -1.77 3.99
CA SER A 134 -7.04 -2.66 3.23
C SER A 134 -5.64 -2.09 3.15
N ILE A 135 -4.66 -2.87 3.61
CA ILE A 135 -3.25 -2.53 3.45
C ILE A 135 -2.48 -3.70 2.83
N SER A 136 -1.64 -3.37 1.86
CA SER A 136 -0.80 -4.33 1.16
C SER A 136 0.60 -3.74 1.07
N LEU A 137 1.55 -4.34 1.76
CA LEU A 137 2.94 -3.89 1.89
C LEU A 137 3.85 -5.01 1.42
N HIS A 138 4.13 -5.03 0.12
CA HIS A 138 4.98 -6.02 -0.52
C HIS A 138 6.41 -5.48 -0.64
N TYR A 139 7.43 -6.25 -0.25
CA TYR A 139 8.83 -5.80 -0.32
C TYR A 139 9.04 -4.43 0.35
N CYS A 140 8.51 -4.25 1.56
CA CYS A 140 8.60 -3.00 2.31
C CYS A 140 9.60 -3.17 3.47
N GLU A 141 10.88 -3.30 3.13
CA GLU A 141 11.97 -3.69 4.04
C GLU A 141 12.33 -2.64 5.10
N LYS A 142 11.88 -1.39 4.94
CA LYS A 142 12.17 -0.28 5.86
C LYS A 142 11.23 -0.21 7.06
N LEU A 143 10.38 -1.24 7.23
CA LEU A 143 9.42 -1.35 8.32
C LEU A 143 10.00 -2.20 9.44
N SER A 144 9.96 -1.69 10.67
CA SER A 144 10.25 -2.50 11.87
C SER A 144 8.98 -3.04 12.51
N SER A 145 9.18 -4.13 13.23
CA SER A 145 8.15 -4.91 13.92
C SER A 145 7.38 -4.07 14.92
N GLN A 146 8.04 -3.21 15.69
CA GLN A 146 7.41 -2.37 16.70
C GLN A 146 6.38 -1.43 16.08
N GLU A 147 6.73 -0.72 15.01
CA GLU A 147 5.81 0.23 14.37
C GLU A 147 4.72 -0.47 13.56
N LEU A 148 4.98 -1.68 13.07
CA LEU A 148 3.93 -2.52 12.50
C LEU A 148 2.93 -2.97 13.58
N ILE A 149 3.41 -3.38 14.76
CA ILE A 149 2.55 -3.70 15.91
C ILE A 149 1.72 -2.47 16.31
N ASP A 150 2.36 -1.31 16.49
CA ASP A 150 1.68 -0.06 16.85
C ASP A 150 0.62 0.32 15.80
N PHE A 151 0.91 0.11 14.52
CA PHE A 151 -0.06 0.27 13.45
C PHE A 151 -1.26 -0.68 13.64
N LEU A 152 -1.02 -1.99 13.81
CA LEU A 152 -2.09 -2.99 13.94
C LEU A 152 -2.99 -2.75 15.16
N VAL A 153 -2.41 -2.39 16.31
CA VAL A 153 -3.15 -2.05 17.55
C VAL A 153 -4.18 -0.94 17.33
N ASN A 154 -3.85 0.01 16.46
CA ASN A 154 -4.66 1.19 16.19
C ASN A 154 -5.64 1.03 15.00
N ASN A 155 -5.60 -0.08 14.25
CA ASN A 155 -6.38 -0.27 13.02
C ASN A 155 -7.28 -1.50 13.13
N LYS A 156 -8.28 -1.44 14.01
CA LYS A 156 -9.16 -2.58 14.32
C LYS A 156 -10.20 -2.89 13.24
N GLN A 157 -10.43 -1.95 12.33
CA GLN A 157 -11.33 -2.05 11.19
C GLN A 157 -10.69 -2.67 9.94
N LEU A 158 -9.42 -3.07 10.04
CA LEU A 158 -8.68 -3.64 8.91
C LEU A 158 -9.31 -4.98 8.50
N LYS A 159 -9.71 -5.09 7.23
CA LYS A 159 -10.30 -6.29 6.62
C LYS A 159 -9.30 -7.07 5.79
N ASN A 160 -8.32 -6.37 5.19
CA ASN A 160 -7.31 -6.99 4.34
C ASN A 160 -5.91 -6.54 4.76
N LEU A 161 -5.04 -7.51 5.03
CA LEU A 161 -3.64 -7.31 5.40
C LEU A 161 -2.76 -8.22 4.55
N GLN A 162 -1.90 -7.62 3.73
CA GLN A 162 -0.88 -8.36 2.99
C GLN A 162 0.49 -7.79 3.32
N LEU A 163 1.41 -8.65 3.76
CA LEU A 163 2.74 -8.28 4.22
C LEU A 163 3.84 -9.12 3.53
N SER A 164 3.60 -9.61 2.32
CA SER A 164 4.51 -10.54 1.66
C SER A 164 5.89 -9.92 1.44
N HIS A 165 6.95 -10.69 1.72
CA HIS A 165 8.34 -10.18 1.70
C HIS A 165 8.56 -8.94 2.58
N THR A 166 7.81 -8.81 3.68
CA THR A 166 8.01 -7.80 4.72
C THR A 166 8.34 -8.50 6.04
N LEU A 167 9.13 -7.85 6.89
CA LEU A 167 9.52 -8.39 8.19
C LEU A 167 8.28 -8.61 9.07
N VAL A 168 7.98 -9.88 9.36
CA VAL A 168 6.88 -10.28 10.24
C VAL A 168 7.43 -11.20 11.32
N THR A 169 7.42 -10.68 12.54
CA THR A 169 7.92 -11.38 13.72
C THR A 169 6.77 -12.10 14.42
N LYS A 170 7.12 -12.92 15.42
CA LYS A 170 6.14 -13.56 16.30
C LYS A 170 5.22 -12.54 16.98
N ASP A 171 5.77 -11.43 17.46
CA ASP A 171 5.00 -10.38 18.12
C ASP A 171 4.06 -9.65 17.15
N VAL A 172 4.48 -9.45 15.90
CA VAL A 172 3.60 -8.95 14.84
C VAL A 172 2.44 -9.92 14.61
N ALA A 173 2.71 -11.22 14.49
CA ALA A 173 1.68 -12.23 14.29
C ALA A 173 0.68 -12.28 15.47
N ILE A 174 1.17 -12.17 16.71
CA ILE A 174 0.33 -12.05 17.91
C ILE A 174 -0.54 -10.78 17.85
N ALA A 175 0.04 -9.63 17.48
CA ALA A 175 -0.69 -8.38 17.37
C ALA A 175 -1.81 -8.45 16.31
N ILE A 176 -1.56 -9.09 15.16
CA ILE A 176 -2.59 -9.34 14.14
C ILE A 176 -3.75 -10.13 14.76
N ALA A 177 -3.46 -11.24 15.42
CA ALA A 177 -4.48 -12.10 16.02
C ALA A 177 -5.29 -11.40 17.13
N GLN A 178 -4.67 -10.49 17.89
CA GLN A 178 -5.31 -9.80 19.01
C GLN A 178 -6.09 -8.54 18.62
N HIS A 179 -5.66 -7.84 17.57
CA HIS A 179 -6.16 -6.49 17.28
C HIS A 179 -6.93 -6.35 15.96
N CYS A 180 -6.71 -7.24 14.98
CA CYS A 180 -7.37 -7.19 13.68
C CYS A 180 -8.59 -8.13 13.64
N SER A 181 -9.58 -7.92 14.50
CA SER A 181 -10.74 -8.81 14.63
C SER A 181 -11.70 -8.81 13.42
N GLN A 182 -11.61 -7.80 12.55
CA GLN A 182 -12.38 -7.70 11.31
C GLN A 182 -11.63 -8.24 10.09
N LEU A 183 -10.46 -8.87 10.28
CA LEU A 183 -9.63 -9.33 9.19
C LEU A 183 -10.29 -10.51 8.46
N GLU A 184 -10.54 -10.31 7.17
CA GLU A 184 -11.10 -11.31 6.24
C GLU A 184 -9.99 -11.95 5.40
N VAL A 185 -8.94 -11.19 5.08
CA VAL A 185 -7.80 -11.64 4.24
C VAL A 185 -6.48 -11.33 4.93
N LEU A 186 -5.65 -12.36 5.08
CA LEU A 186 -4.28 -12.27 5.58
C LEU A 186 -3.31 -12.96 4.62
N GLU A 187 -2.30 -12.25 4.14
CA GLU A 187 -1.22 -12.79 3.32
C GLU A 187 0.15 -12.48 3.94
N LEU A 188 0.92 -13.52 4.26
CA LEU A 188 2.23 -13.45 4.91
C LEU A 188 3.32 -14.21 4.10
N THR A 189 3.16 -14.29 2.78
CA THR A 189 4.04 -15.10 1.92
C THR A 189 5.47 -14.58 1.96
N HIS A 190 6.44 -15.43 2.30
CA HIS A 190 7.86 -15.05 2.46
C HIS A 190 8.08 -13.89 3.45
N SER A 191 7.18 -13.70 4.41
CA SER A 191 7.30 -12.74 5.49
C SER A 191 8.03 -13.41 6.66
N THR A 192 9.36 -13.42 6.62
CA THR A 192 10.16 -14.18 7.60
C THR A 192 10.80 -13.27 8.66
N GLU A 193 10.53 -13.58 9.92
CA GLU A 193 11.53 -13.56 11.01
C GLU A 193 11.45 -14.86 11.84
N ILE A 194 11.06 -15.98 11.20
CA ILE A 194 11.17 -17.29 11.86
C ILE A 194 12.63 -17.71 11.77
N GLN A 195 13.47 -17.20 12.67
CA GLN A 195 14.73 -17.86 13.00
C GLN A 195 14.37 -19.31 13.35
N GLU A 196 15.08 -20.30 12.80
CA GLU A 196 14.84 -21.73 12.98
C GLU A 196 14.91 -22.21 14.46
N GLU A 197 15.12 -21.31 15.43
CA GLU A 197 15.37 -21.60 16.84
C GLU A 197 14.09 -21.83 17.67
N ASP A 198 12.89 -21.52 17.16
CA ASP A 198 11.62 -21.71 17.89
C ASP A 198 11.02 -23.13 17.75
N TYR A 199 11.68 -24.06 17.05
CA TYR A 199 11.25 -25.47 16.91
C TYR A 199 11.56 -26.37 18.11
N GLN A 200 12.13 -25.85 19.21
CA GLN A 200 12.58 -26.70 20.34
C GLN A 200 11.63 -26.76 21.55
N TYR A 201 10.42 -26.20 21.47
CA TYR A 201 9.41 -26.35 22.52
C TYR A 201 8.08 -26.90 21.98
N CYS A 202 8.13 -28.05 21.32
CA CYS A 202 7.01 -28.98 21.17
C CYS A 202 7.57 -30.40 21.02
N ALA A 203 8.03 -30.98 22.13
CA ALA A 203 8.19 -32.41 22.32
C ALA A 203 7.33 -32.84 23.51
#